data_AF-A0A2E8KFF4-F1
#
_entry.id   AF-A0A2E8KFF4-F1
#
_cell.length_a   1.000
_cell.length_b   1.000
_cell.length_c   1.000
_cell.angle_alpha   90.00
_cell.angle_beta   90.00
_cell.angle_gamma   90.00
#
_symmetry.space_group_name_H-M   'P 1'
#
loop_
_entity.id
_entity.type
_entity.pdbx_description
1 polymer ?
#
loop_
_entity_poly.entity_id
_entity_poly.type
_entity_poly.pdbx_seq_one_letter_code
_entity_poly.pdbx_strand_id
1 'polypeptide(L)' 'MNKSDIIAAMKVQSTIDPAAEITTRVNFIKRQLVSAGLHHLVLGISGGIDSTTCARLAQLAVDALNKEAGQGDYQF' A
#
# COMPACT_ATOMS: atom_id res chain seq x y z
N MET A 1 19.08 15.95 -19.08
CA MET A 1 17.84 15.40 -18.51
C MET A 1 16.69 16.31 -18.92
N ASN A 2 15.75 15.80 -19.69
CA ASN A 2 14.59 16.53 -20.18
C ASN A 2 13.33 16.17 -19.35
N LYS A 3 12.20 16.82 -19.61
CA LYS A 3 10.93 16.58 -18.87
C LYS A 3 10.45 15.13 -18.98
N SER A 4 10.58 14.50 -20.14
CA SER A 4 10.15 13.11 -20.34
C SER A 4 10.97 12.14 -19.50
N ASP A 5 12.27 12.39 -19.32
CA ASP A 5 13.14 11.56 -18.49
C ASP A 5 12.66 11.56 -17.02
N ILE A 6 12.24 12.73 -16.52
CA ILE A 6 11.73 12.90 -15.15
C ILE A 6 10.42 12.14 -14.95
N ILE A 7 9.45 12.28 -15.87
CA ILE A 7 8.16 11.58 -15.78
C ILE A 7 8.38 10.06 -15.78
N ALA A 8 9.24 9.57 -16.66
CA ALA A 8 9.57 8.15 -16.76
C ALA A 8 10.25 7.60 -15.50
N ALA A 9 11.09 8.42 -14.84
CA ALA A 9 11.73 8.05 -13.57
C ALA A 9 10.73 8.03 -12.40
N MET A 10 9.80 9.00 -12.33
CA MET A 10 8.80 9.11 -11.25
C MET A 10 7.64 8.12 -11.37
N LYS A 11 7.50 7.44 -12.51
CA LYS A 11 6.43 6.44 -12.77
C LYS A 11 5.01 6.98 -12.65
N VAL A 12 4.83 8.29 -12.79
CA VAL A 12 3.51 8.93 -12.74
C VAL A 12 2.77 8.68 -14.04
N GLN A 13 1.56 8.13 -13.95
CA GLN A 13 0.66 7.96 -15.08
C GLN A 13 -0.11 9.26 -15.37
N SER A 14 -0.49 9.47 -16.62
CA SER A 14 -1.27 10.66 -17.03
C SER A 14 -2.70 10.64 -16.50
N THR A 15 -3.23 9.45 -16.22
CA THR A 15 -4.58 9.22 -15.69
C THR A 15 -4.55 7.93 -14.89
N ILE A 16 -5.33 7.87 -13.81
CA ILE A 16 -5.47 6.67 -12.98
C ILE A 16 -6.96 6.38 -12.75
N ASP A 17 -7.29 5.11 -12.55
CA ASP A 17 -8.52 4.69 -11.88
C ASP A 17 -8.21 4.53 -10.38
N PRO A 18 -8.74 5.40 -9.50
CA PRO A 18 -8.46 5.32 -8.07
C PRO A 18 -8.82 3.97 -7.45
N ALA A 19 -9.90 3.31 -7.89
CA ALA A 19 -10.32 2.03 -7.33
C ALA A 19 -9.30 0.93 -7.67
N ALA A 20 -8.87 0.86 -8.93
CA ALA A 20 -7.84 -0.07 -9.37
C ALA A 20 -6.49 0.18 -8.70
N GLU A 21 -6.12 1.45 -8.48
CA GLU A 21 -4.90 1.84 -7.78
C GLU A 21 -4.90 1.41 -6.31
N ILE A 22 -6.05 1.54 -5.61
CA ILE A 22 -6.20 1.04 -4.25
C ILE A 22 -5.97 -0.47 -4.21
N THR A 23 -6.63 -1.24 -5.08
CA THR A 23 -6.45 -2.69 -5.15
C THR A 23 -5.00 -3.08 -5.43
N THR A 24 -4.36 -2.40 -6.38
CA THR A 24 -2.96 -2.66 -6.76
C THR A 24 -2.01 -2.40 -5.59
N ARG A 25 -2.18 -1.28 -4.88
CA ARG A 25 -1.32 -0.86 -3.76
C ARG A 25 -1.54 -1.72 -2.52
N VAL A 26 -2.79 -2.06 -2.20
CA VAL A 26 -3.11 -3.01 -1.11
C VAL A 26 -2.46 -4.36 -1.40
N ASN A 27 -2.62 -4.90 -2.61
CA ASN A 27 -2.01 -6.17 -2.97
C ASN A 27 -0.48 -6.13 -2.95
N PHE A 28 0.12 -5.00 -3.28
CA PHE A 28 1.57 -4.81 -3.11
C PHE A 28 1.99 -4.90 -1.64
N ILE A 29 1.31 -4.17 -0.73
CA ILE A 29 1.60 -4.21 0.71
C ILE A 29 1.47 -5.64 1.25
N LYS A 30 0.38 -6.34 0.90
CA LYS A 30 0.16 -7.73 1.30
C LYS A 30 1.31 -8.63 0.85
N ARG A 31 1.68 -8.58 -0.43
CA ARG A 31 2.76 -9.40 -0.99
C ARG A 31 4.09 -9.12 -0.31
N GLN A 32 4.41 -7.85 -0.04
CA GLN A 32 5.65 -7.48 0.64
C GLN A 32 5.71 -7.99 2.07
N LEU A 33 4.60 -7.89 2.81
CA LEU A 33 4.53 -8.34 4.19
C LEU A 33 4.70 -9.88 4.29
N VAL A 34 3.97 -10.61 3.45
CA VAL A 34 4.04 -12.08 3.38
C VAL A 34 5.41 -12.56 2.90
N SER A 35 5.97 -11.96 1.85
CA SER A 35 7.28 -12.37 1.31
C SER A 35 8.43 -12.10 2.28
N ALA A 36 8.29 -11.09 3.14
CA ALA A 36 9.24 -10.80 4.21
C ALA A 36 9.10 -11.75 5.41
N GLY A 37 8.05 -12.58 5.49
CA GLY A 37 7.75 -13.42 6.66
C GLY A 37 7.41 -12.61 7.90
N LEU A 38 6.87 -11.40 7.72
CA LEU A 38 6.51 -10.47 8.79
C LEU A 38 5.00 -10.42 8.99
N HIS A 39 4.58 -9.99 10.17
CA HIS A 39 3.17 -9.90 10.56
C HIS A 39 2.70 -8.50 10.93
N HIS A 40 3.61 -7.54 11.09
CA HIS A 40 3.30 -6.22 11.62
C HIS A 40 3.74 -5.13 10.63
N LEU A 41 2.86 -4.15 10.40
CA LEU A 41 3.18 -2.90 9.73
C LEU A 41 3.24 -1.79 10.78
N VAL A 42 4.15 -0.82 10.60
CA VAL A 42 4.27 0.34 11.48
C VAL A 42 4.35 1.59 10.63
N LEU A 43 3.53 2.61 10.95
CA LEU A 43 3.51 3.89 10.25
C LEU A 43 3.28 5.02 11.25
N GLY A 44 4.11 6.06 11.20
CA GLY A 44 3.85 7.31 11.91
C GLY A 44 2.71 8.09 11.24
N ILE A 45 1.61 8.31 11.97
CA ILE A 45 0.45 9.04 11.45
C ILE A 45 0.53 10.51 11.89
N SER A 46 0.80 11.39 10.93
CA SER A 46 0.96 12.84 11.18
C SER A 46 -0.36 13.62 11.20
N GLY A 47 -1.45 13.02 10.69
CA GLY A 47 -2.71 13.70 10.36
C GLY A 47 -2.77 14.25 8.93
N GLY A 48 -1.65 14.32 8.22
CA GLY A 48 -1.61 14.70 6.80
C GLY A 48 -2.17 13.61 5.88
N ILE A 49 -2.63 14.04 4.69
CA ILE A 49 -3.30 13.16 3.71
C ILE A 49 -2.43 11.96 3.31
N ASP A 50 -1.13 12.15 3.11
CA ASP A 50 -0.23 11.08 2.71
C ASP A 50 -0.19 9.95 3.75
N SER A 51 0.01 10.30 5.02
CA SER A 51 0.04 9.34 6.11
C SER A 51 -1.33 8.67 6.33
N THR A 52 -2.42 9.41 6.16
CA THR A 52 -3.78 8.88 6.32
C THR A 52 -4.15 7.92 5.19
N THR A 53 -3.83 8.26 3.95
CA THR A 53 -4.05 7.36 2.79
C THR A 53 -3.21 6.11 2.93
N CYS A 54 -1.92 6.23 3.27
CA CYS A 54 -1.05 5.08 3.46
C CYS A 54 -1.53 4.18 4.62
N ALA A 55 -1.92 4.77 5.76
CA ALA A 55 -2.50 4.03 6.89
C ALA A 55 -3.76 3.25 6.49
N ARG A 56 -4.66 3.88 5.72
CA ARG A 56 -5.87 3.19 5.28
C ARG A 56 -5.57 2.02 4.36
N LEU A 57 -4.60 2.15 3.44
CA LEU A 57 -4.17 1.06 2.57
C LEU A 57 -3.51 -0.08 3.36
N ALA A 58 -2.70 0.25 4.38
CA ALA A 58 -2.08 -0.73 5.26
C ALA A 58 -3.13 -1.51 6.07
N GLN A 59 -4.13 -0.84 6.63
CA GLN A 59 -5.22 -1.51 7.35
C GLN A 59 -6.00 -2.45 6.43
N LEU A 60 -6.36 -2.00 5.22
CA LEU A 60 -7.05 -2.84 4.24
C LEU A 60 -6.24 -4.09 3.86
N ALA A 61 -4.91 -3.97 3.78
CA ALA A 61 -4.03 -5.10 3.51
C ALA A 61 -4.04 -6.12 4.65
N VAL A 62 -3.93 -5.64 5.89
CA VAL A 62 -3.97 -6.48 7.10
C VAL A 62 -5.33 -7.17 7.26
N ASP A 63 -6.43 -6.44 7.10
CA ASP A 63 -7.79 -7.00 7.17
C ASP A 63 -7.99 -8.11 6.14
N ALA A 64 -7.52 -7.91 4.90
CA ALA A 64 -7.60 -8.89 3.84
C ALA A 64 -6.74 -10.14 4.13
N LEU A 65 -5.51 -9.97 4.63
CA LEU A 65 -4.64 -11.09 4.99
C LEU A 65 -5.21 -11.91 6.14
N ASN A 66 -5.74 -11.25 7.18
CA ASN A 66 -6.38 -11.95 8.29
C ASN A 66 -7.61 -12.74 7.82
N LYS A 67 -8.41 -12.16 6.91
CA LYS A 67 -9.55 -12.86 6.30
C LYS A 67 -9.11 -14.07 5.48
N GLU A 68 -8.01 -13.97 4.73
CA GLU A 68 -7.46 -15.05 3.90
C GLU A 68 -6.82 -16.17 4.73
N ALA A 69 -6.11 -15.81 5.80
CA ALA A 69 -5.46 -16.76 6.71
C ALA A 69 -6.44 -17.44 7.68
N GLY A 70 -7.63 -16.86 7.87
CA GLY A 70 -8.62 -17.32 8.85
C GLY A 70 -8.19 -17.11 10.31
N GLN A 71 -7.15 -16.29 10.54
CA GLN A 71 -6.52 -16.02 11.83
C GLN A 71 -6.18 -14.52 11.91
N GLY A 72 -6.10 -13.96 13.13
CA GLY A 72 -5.89 -12.53 13.39
C GLY A 72 -4.43 -12.14 13.58
N ASP A 73 -3.51 -12.81 12.88
CA ASP A 73 -2.07 -12.74 13.16
C ASP A 73 -1.39 -11.50 12.57
N TYR A 74 -1.98 -10.87 11.55
CA TYR A 74 -1.44 -9.65 10.96
C TYR A 74 -1.97 -8.41 11.70
N GLN A 75 -1.09 -7.43 11.94
CA GLN A 75 -1.41 -6.20 12.67
C GLN A 75 -0.86 -4.94 11.99
N PHE A 76 -1.58 -3.84 12.18
CA PHE A 76 -1.19 -2.48 11.82
C PHE A 76 -1.70 -1.52 12.90
#